data_AF-A0A3S0F502-F1
#
_entry.id   AF-A0A3S0F502-F1
#
_cell.length_a   1.000
_cell.length_b   1.000
_cell.length_c   1.000
_cell.angle_alpha   90.00
_cell.angle_beta   90.00
_cell.angle_gamma   90.00
#
_symmetry.space_group_name_H-M   'P 1'
#
loop_
_entity.id
_entity.type
_entity.pdbx_description
1 polymer ?
#
loop_
_entity_poly.entity_id
_entity_poly.type
_entity_poly.pdbx_seq_one_letter_code
_entity_poly.pdbx_strand_id
1 'polypeptide(L)'
;MAEQSVPSDSAGKLNPFRLRDALRKARIEAADRTSVVVDLRDAEVARLEILNDALDSLFSEIPAGVDLFDRGISQGDTPRLWIDAVAHIAMGRDKRIYRFVQDTRFGRIVIAESHDIPVMVDAVTDYIARR
;
A
#
# COMPACT_ATOMS: atom_id res chain seq x y z
N MET A 1 -23.63 42.53 52.51
CA MET A 1 -22.49 41.81 51.90
C MET A 1 -22.97 40.39 51.64
N ALA A 2 -23.73 40.16 50.57
CA ALA A 2 -23.26 39.78 49.22
C ALA A 2 -22.55 38.40 49.27
N GLU A 3 -23.31 37.31 49.11
CA GLU A 3 -23.59 36.60 47.83
C GLU A 3 -22.37 35.83 47.29
N GLN A 4 -22.47 34.49 47.25
CA GLN A 4 -22.31 33.62 46.06
C GLN A 4 -21.96 32.18 46.49
N SER A 5 -22.85 31.20 46.30
CA SER A 5 -23.15 30.47 45.05
C SER A 5 -22.06 29.44 44.67
N VAL A 6 -22.41 28.17 44.82
CA VAL A 6 -21.76 26.99 44.18
C VAL A 6 -21.64 27.23 42.65
N PRO A 7 -20.70 26.61 41.88
CA PRO A 7 -20.88 25.19 41.53
C PRO A 7 -19.63 24.36 41.08
N SER A 8 -19.87 23.05 41.06
CA SER A 8 -19.53 22.06 40.02
C SER A 8 -18.12 21.97 39.42
N ASP A 9 -17.53 20.78 39.63
CA ASP A 9 -17.15 19.81 38.58
C ASP A 9 -16.72 20.39 37.22
N SER A 10 -15.45 20.18 36.89
CA SER A 10 -14.98 20.29 35.52
C SER A 10 -13.97 19.18 35.27
N ALA A 11 -14.52 17.97 35.10
CA ALA A 11 -13.96 16.95 34.22
C ALA A 11 -13.20 17.59 33.06
N GLY A 12 -11.90 17.33 32.99
CA GLY A 12 -11.02 17.83 31.95
C GLY A 12 -11.55 17.42 30.58
N LYS A 13 -12.21 18.36 29.89
CA LYS A 13 -12.57 18.24 28.48
C LYS A 13 -11.30 17.94 27.70
N LEU A 14 -11.19 16.71 27.19
CA LEU A 14 -10.18 16.30 26.23
C LEU A 14 -10.25 17.27 25.04
N ASN A 15 -9.28 18.19 24.99
CA ASN A 15 -9.28 19.28 24.04
C ASN A 15 -9.05 18.72 22.62
N PRO A 16 -10.01 18.83 21.68
CA PRO A 16 -9.95 18.22 20.35
C PRO A 16 -8.83 18.78 19.44
N PHE A 17 -8.08 19.77 19.91
CA PHE A 17 -6.95 20.40 19.21
C PHE A 17 -5.67 19.56 19.21
N ARG A 18 -5.47 18.66 20.19
CA ARG A 18 -4.20 17.92 20.33
C ARG A 18 -3.91 16.93 19.19
N LEU A 19 -4.94 16.31 18.61
CA LEU A 19 -4.77 15.37 17.50
C LEU A 19 -4.50 16.11 16.18
N ARG A 20 -5.19 17.23 15.92
CA ARG A 20 -4.96 18.02 14.70
C ARG A 20 -3.55 18.60 14.66
N ASP A 21 -3.04 19.06 15.80
CA ASP A 21 -1.69 19.61 15.91
C ASP A 21 -0.63 18.50 15.81
N ALA A 22 -0.88 17.33 16.42
CA ALA A 22 -0.02 16.16 16.25
C ALA A 22 0.01 15.66 14.80
N LEU A 23 -1.14 15.64 14.11
CA LEU A 23 -1.22 15.28 12.69
C LEU A 23 -0.54 16.33 11.79
N ARG A 24 -0.66 17.61 12.12
CA ARG A 24 0.02 18.69 11.38
C ARG A 24 1.53 18.62 11.57
N LYS A 25 1.99 18.37 12.79
CA LYS A 25 3.41 18.18 13.12
C LYS A 25 3.97 16.93 12.43
N ALA A 26 3.25 15.80 12.45
CA ALA A 26 3.63 14.58 11.74
C ALA A 26 3.69 14.79 10.22
N ARG A 27 2.78 15.59 9.64
CA ARG A 27 2.80 15.96 8.22
C ARG A 27 3.99 16.86 7.86
N ILE A 28 4.40 17.77 8.74
CA ILE A 28 5.56 18.64 8.51
C ILE A 28 6.87 17.85 8.66
N GLU A 29 6.99 16.99 9.67
CA GLU A 29 8.17 16.11 9.86
C GLU A 29 8.33 15.08 8.74
N ALA A 30 7.24 14.69 8.06
CA ALA A 30 7.29 13.86 6.85
C ALA A 30 7.77 14.62 5.60
N ALA A 31 7.63 15.95 5.56
CA ALA A 31 7.96 16.79 4.40
C ALA A 31 9.46 17.17 4.33
N ASP A 32 10.16 17.23 5.46
CA ASP A 32 11.60 17.55 5.50
C ASP A 32 12.50 16.37 5.08
N ARG A 33 11.92 15.18 4.88
CA ARG A 33 12.62 13.95 4.44
C ARG A 33 12.36 13.63 2.96
N THR A 34 11.80 14.56 2.19
CA THR A 34 11.12 14.26 0.91
C THR A 34 12.05 14.21 -0.32
N SER A 35 13.16 14.95 -0.37
CA SER A 35 13.92 15.08 -1.64
C SER A 35 14.63 13.81 -2.11
N VAL A 36 15.05 12.91 -1.21
CA VAL A 36 15.68 11.61 -1.56
C VAL A 36 14.64 10.47 -1.59
N VAL A 37 13.52 10.62 -0.88
CA VAL A 37 12.44 9.62 -0.79
C VAL A 37 11.55 9.65 -2.03
N VAL A 38 11.44 10.79 -2.71
CA VAL A 38 10.70 10.91 -3.98
C VAL A 38 11.37 10.12 -5.10
N ASP A 39 12.68 10.25 -5.29
CA ASP A 39 13.40 9.54 -6.37
C ASP A 39 13.33 8.02 -6.23
N LEU A 40 13.45 7.50 -5.00
CA LEU A 40 13.33 6.07 -4.74
C LEU A 40 11.91 5.56 -5.02
N ARG A 41 10.90 6.37 -4.70
CA ARG A 41 9.51 6.01 -4.93
C ARG A 41 9.17 6.00 -6.42
N ASP A 42 9.65 6.98 -7.16
CA ASP A 42 9.45 7.02 -8.61
C ASP A 42 10.14 5.83 -9.29
N ALA A 43 11.32 5.43 -8.80
CA ALA A 43 11.99 4.22 -9.26
C ALA A 43 11.21 2.93 -8.93
N GLU A 44 10.58 2.85 -7.75
CA GLU A 44 9.71 1.72 -7.38
C GLU A 44 8.49 1.62 -8.29
N VAL A 45 7.84 2.77 -8.54
CA VAL A 45 6.67 2.85 -9.43
C VAL A 45 7.05 2.43 -10.84
N ALA A 46 8.10 3.01 -11.41
CA ALA A 46 8.57 2.67 -12.74
C ALA A 46 8.89 1.16 -12.86
N ARG A 47 9.47 0.57 -11.83
CA ARG A 47 9.77 -0.86 -11.81
C ARG A 47 8.51 -1.72 -11.74
N LEU A 48 7.50 -1.32 -10.98
CA LEU A 48 6.20 -1.98 -10.96
C LEU A 48 5.42 -1.79 -12.28
N GLU A 49 5.56 -0.64 -12.94
CA GLU A 49 4.98 -0.38 -14.27
C GLU A 49 5.56 -1.33 -15.31
N ILE A 50 6.90 -1.50 -15.34
CA ILE A 50 7.54 -2.46 -16.23
C ILE A 50 7.00 -3.89 -15.99
N LEU A 51 6.83 -4.29 -14.73
CA LEU A 51 6.23 -5.59 -14.42
C LEU A 51 4.75 -5.67 -14.82
N ASN A 52 3.99 -4.58 -14.63
CA ASN A 52 2.60 -4.51 -15.02
C ASN A 52 2.42 -4.69 -16.53
N ASP A 53 3.25 -4.02 -17.34
CA ASP A 53 3.24 -4.14 -18.80
C ASP A 53 3.60 -5.57 -19.24
N ALA A 54 4.57 -6.20 -18.56
CA ALA A 54 4.93 -7.60 -18.84
C ALA A 54 3.79 -8.60 -18.60
N LEU A 55 2.79 -8.23 -17.79
CA LEU A 55 1.60 -9.04 -17.53
C LEU A 55 0.49 -8.82 -18.58
N ASP A 56 0.63 -7.87 -19.52
CA ASP A 56 -0.42 -7.56 -20.48
C ASP A 56 -0.84 -8.77 -21.32
N SER A 57 0.13 -9.53 -21.83
CA SER A 57 -0.15 -10.75 -22.60
C SER A 57 -0.96 -11.75 -21.77
N LEU A 58 -0.57 -11.99 -20.51
CA LEU A 58 -1.28 -12.91 -19.62
C LEU A 58 -2.72 -12.45 -19.35
N PHE A 59 -2.92 -11.18 -19.03
CA PHE A 59 -4.24 -10.66 -18.70
C PHE A 59 -5.16 -10.53 -19.93
N SER A 60 -4.60 -10.45 -21.14
CA SER A 60 -5.37 -10.46 -22.38
C SER A 60 -6.07 -11.81 -22.65
N GLU A 61 -5.61 -12.89 -22.01
CA GLU A 61 -6.21 -14.23 -22.12
C GLU A 61 -7.45 -14.40 -21.22
N ILE A 62 -7.70 -13.47 -20.29
CA ILE A 62 -8.82 -13.55 -19.36
C ILE A 62 -10.11 -13.10 -20.07
N PRO A 63 -11.19 -13.93 -20.07
CA PRO A 63 -12.44 -13.57 -20.73
C PRO A 63 -13.05 -12.28 -20.17
N ALA A 64 -13.58 -11.45 -21.06
CA ALA A 64 -14.34 -10.25 -20.67
C ALA A 64 -15.53 -10.64 -19.77
N GLY A 65 -15.66 -9.98 -18.61
CA GLY A 65 -16.73 -10.24 -17.63
C GLY A 65 -16.29 -11.04 -16.40
N VAL A 66 -15.03 -11.52 -16.35
CA VAL A 66 -14.43 -12.07 -15.13
C VAL A 66 -13.87 -10.91 -14.28
N ASP A 67 -14.65 -10.47 -13.29
CA ASP A 67 -14.30 -9.37 -12.36
C ASP A 67 -13.51 -9.88 -11.13
N LEU A 68 -12.76 -10.98 -11.29
CA LEU A 68 -11.99 -11.57 -10.20
C LEU A 68 -10.64 -10.89 -10.00
N PHE A 69 -10.15 -10.18 -11.02
CA PHE A 69 -8.81 -9.63 -11.06
C PHE A 69 -8.86 -8.10 -11.19
N ASP A 70 -8.27 -7.43 -10.21
CA ASP A 70 -8.22 -5.97 -10.08
C ASP A 70 -6.79 -5.49 -10.38
N ARG A 71 -6.35 -5.65 -11.63
CA ARG A 71 -4.98 -5.28 -11.99
C ARG A 71 -4.81 -3.76 -11.99
N GLY A 72 -3.89 -3.26 -11.16
CA GLY A 72 -3.56 -1.84 -11.14
C GLY A 72 -2.53 -1.46 -10.08
N ILE A 73 -1.82 -0.35 -10.33
CA ILE A 73 -0.82 0.17 -9.39
C ILE A 73 -1.47 1.16 -8.43
N SER A 74 -1.39 0.86 -7.14
CA SER A 74 -1.74 1.79 -6.07
C SER A 74 -0.50 2.60 -5.65
N GLN A 75 -0.66 3.92 -5.62
CA GLN A 75 0.40 4.88 -5.30
C GLN A 75 0.43 5.25 -3.81
N GLY A 76 0.16 4.30 -2.92
CA GLY A 76 0.24 4.50 -1.46
C GLY A 76 1.68 4.65 -0.96
N ASP A 77 1.87 4.76 0.36
CA ASP A 77 3.21 4.92 0.98
C ASP A 77 4.26 3.92 0.49
N THR A 78 3.81 2.69 0.21
CA THR A 78 4.55 1.70 -0.57
C THR A 78 3.75 1.42 -1.83
N PRO A 79 4.30 1.71 -3.02
CA PRO A 79 3.67 1.34 -4.28
C PRO A 79 3.40 -0.17 -4.34
N ARG A 80 2.20 -0.55 -4.81
CA ARG A 80 1.80 -1.95 -4.97
C ARG A 80 1.07 -2.14 -6.28
N LEU A 81 1.48 -3.15 -7.03
CA LEU A 81 0.74 -3.68 -8.17
C LEU A 81 -0.24 -4.74 -7.67
N TRP A 82 -1.53 -4.43 -7.68
CA TRP A 82 -2.58 -5.39 -7.34
C TRP A 82 -2.82 -6.36 -8.49
N ILE A 83 -3.09 -7.61 -8.15
CA ILE A 83 -3.48 -8.68 -9.07
C ILE A 83 -4.96 -9.01 -8.88
N ASP A 84 -5.41 -9.04 -7.62
CA ASP A 84 -6.81 -9.12 -7.21
C ASP A 84 -7.00 -8.49 -5.83
N ALA A 85 -8.20 -8.60 -5.25
CA ALA A 85 -8.55 -8.02 -3.96
C ALA A 85 -7.66 -8.47 -2.77
N VAL A 86 -6.92 -9.57 -2.88
CA VAL A 86 -6.10 -10.13 -1.79
C VAL A 86 -4.65 -10.37 -2.15
N ALA A 87 -4.24 -10.26 -3.41
CA ALA A 87 -2.89 -10.52 -3.86
C ALA A 87 -2.28 -9.32 -4.59
N HIS A 88 -1.04 -8.99 -4.24
CA HIS A 88 -0.31 -7.86 -4.81
C HIS A 88 1.19 -8.10 -4.83
N ILE A 89 1.86 -7.37 -5.71
CA ILE A 89 3.31 -7.33 -5.85
C ILE A 89 3.81 -5.98 -5.34
N ALA A 90 4.79 -6.00 -4.46
CA ALA A 90 5.47 -4.82 -3.98
C ALA A 90 6.98 -4.98 -4.13
N MET A 91 7.69 -3.86 -4.14
CA MET A 91 9.15 -3.89 -4.03
C MET A 91 9.56 -4.35 -2.62
N GLY A 92 10.49 -5.28 -2.55
CA GLY A 92 11.09 -5.76 -1.30
C GLY A 92 11.82 -4.63 -0.54
N ARG A 93 12.28 -4.90 0.67
CA ARG A 93 12.85 -3.86 1.55
C ARG A 93 14.05 -3.13 0.93
N ASP A 94 14.84 -3.84 0.14
CA ASP A 94 16.03 -3.33 -0.55
C ASP A 94 15.73 -2.69 -1.92
N LYS A 95 14.46 -2.70 -2.35
CA LYS A 95 13.96 -2.17 -3.63
C LYS A 95 14.56 -2.85 -4.88
N ARG A 96 15.09 -4.07 -4.73
CA ARG A 96 15.68 -4.83 -5.86
C ARG A 96 14.83 -6.02 -6.27
N ILE A 97 14.22 -6.67 -5.29
CA ILE A 97 13.35 -7.82 -5.52
C ILE A 97 11.89 -7.37 -5.59
N TYR A 98 11.13 -7.99 -6.49
CA TYR A 98 9.68 -8.04 -6.39
C TYR A 98 9.29 -9.09 -5.35
N ARG A 99 8.24 -8.79 -4.59
CA ARG A 99 7.65 -9.71 -3.63
C ARG A 99 6.17 -9.82 -3.92
N PHE A 100 5.75 -10.99 -4.39
CA PHE A 100 4.35 -11.33 -4.62
C PHE A 100 3.77 -11.97 -3.36
N VAL A 101 2.73 -11.34 -2.82
CA VAL A 101 2.10 -11.78 -1.58
C VAL A 101 0.61 -11.91 -1.75
N GLN A 102 0.02 -12.76 -0.91
CA GLN A 102 -1.42 -12.88 -0.75
C GLN A 102 -1.78 -12.72 0.72
N ASP A 103 -2.74 -11.84 1.00
CA ASP A 103 -3.33 -11.68 2.30
C ASP A 103 -4.38 -12.79 2.52
N THR A 104 -4.24 -13.51 3.63
CA THR A 104 -5.17 -14.57 4.04
C THR A 104 -5.76 -14.24 5.41
N ARG A 105 -6.78 -14.99 5.82
CA ARG A 105 -7.36 -14.88 7.17
C ARG A 105 -6.35 -15.15 8.29
N PHE A 106 -5.29 -15.90 8.01
CA PHE A 106 -4.24 -16.26 8.97
C PHE A 106 -2.98 -15.40 8.82
N GLY A 107 -3.07 -14.31 8.07
CA GLY A 107 -1.95 -13.42 7.78
C GLY A 107 -1.50 -13.51 6.33
N ARG A 108 -0.33 -12.92 6.06
CA ARG A 108 0.20 -12.78 4.72
C ARG A 108 1.09 -13.96 4.36
N ILE A 109 0.85 -14.54 3.19
CA ILE A 109 1.74 -15.54 2.58
C ILE A 109 2.55 -14.89 1.47
N VAL A 110 3.80 -15.31 1.32
CA VAL A 110 4.64 -14.93 0.19
C VAL A 110 4.50 -16.04 -0.85
N ILE A 111 4.03 -15.67 -2.04
CA ILE A 111 3.88 -16.61 -3.17
C ILE A 111 5.21 -16.76 -3.91
N ALA A 112 5.87 -15.65 -4.20
CA ALA A 112 7.15 -15.63 -4.90
C ALA A 112 7.96 -14.37 -4.56
N GLU A 113 9.29 -14.50 -4.63
CA GLU A 113 10.22 -13.38 -4.57
C GLU A 113 11.27 -13.56 -5.66
N SER A 114 11.45 -12.53 -6.48
CA SER A 114 12.49 -12.53 -7.50
C SER A 114 12.83 -11.12 -7.94
N HIS A 115 14.03 -10.93 -8.46
CA HIS A 115 14.43 -9.71 -9.16
C HIS A 115 14.09 -9.78 -10.66
N ASP A 116 13.80 -10.99 -11.16
CA ASP A 116 13.54 -11.29 -12.57
C ASP A 116 12.06 -11.22 -12.88
N ILE A 117 11.71 -10.40 -13.87
CA ILE A 117 10.32 -10.22 -14.33
C ILE A 117 9.70 -11.53 -14.81
N PRO A 118 10.36 -12.38 -15.65
CA PRO A 118 9.75 -13.62 -16.11
C PRO A 118 9.33 -14.56 -14.98
N VAL A 119 10.15 -14.66 -13.92
CA VAL A 119 9.83 -15.47 -12.74
C VAL A 119 8.58 -14.95 -12.02
N MET A 120 8.41 -13.63 -11.95
CA MET A 120 7.22 -13.03 -11.38
C MET A 120 5.99 -13.23 -12.25
N VAL A 121 6.13 -13.14 -13.58
CA VAL A 121 5.06 -13.43 -14.53
C VAL A 121 4.59 -14.88 -14.39
N ASP A 122 5.51 -15.84 -14.36
CA ASP A 122 5.20 -17.26 -14.16
C ASP A 122 4.46 -17.50 -12.83
N ALA A 123 4.90 -16.84 -11.76
CA ALA A 123 4.23 -16.94 -10.45
C ALA A 123 2.80 -16.36 -10.48
N VAL A 124 2.57 -15.28 -11.23
CA VAL A 124 1.22 -14.71 -11.40
C VAL A 124 0.36 -15.63 -12.27
N THR A 125 0.92 -16.20 -13.34
CA THR A 125 0.22 -17.20 -14.18
C THR A 125 -0.24 -18.38 -13.34
N ASP A 126 0.66 -18.96 -12.54
CA ASP A 126 0.37 -20.07 -11.63
C ASP A 126 -0.71 -19.71 -10.59
N TYR A 127 -0.70 -18.46 -10.12
CA TYR A 127 -1.67 -17.95 -9.17
C TYR A 127 -3.07 -17.83 -9.80
N ILE A 128 -3.14 -17.22 -10.99
CA ILE A 128 -4.39 -17.04 -11.75
C ILE A 128 -4.97 -18.39 -12.15
N ALA A 129 -4.15 -19.33 -12.61
CA ALA A 129 -4.61 -20.65 -13.06
C ALA A 129 -5.23 -21.51 -11.94
N ARG A 130 -4.99 -21.19 -10.67
CA ARG A 130 -5.56 -21.88 -9.50
C ARG A 130 -6.86 -21.24 -9.00
N ARG A 131 -7.35 -20.19 -9.65
CA ARG A 131 -8.52 -19.38 -9.27
C ARG A 131 -9.65 -19.56 -10.26
#